data_AF-A0A6P7GWK5-F1
#
_entry.id   AF-A0A6P7GWK5-F1
#
_cell.length_a   1.000
_cell.length_b   1.000
_cell.length_c   1.000
_cell.angle_alpha   90.00
_cell.angle_beta   90.00
_cell.angle_gamma   90.00
#
_symmetry.space_group_name_H-M   'P 1'
#
loop_
_entity.id
_entity.type
_entity.pdbx_description
1 polymer ?
#
loop_
_entity_poly.entity_id
_entity_poly.type
_entity_poly.pdbx_seq_one_letter_code
_entity_poly.pdbx_strand_id
1 'polypeptide(L)'
;MAENSRVSKLSEKDDECVFTWKVFTAWDYMIANAETAHNRVAAIVMGFKEALLEEAEKKKVTETWRVVSIRVMVNVIVIALLALSMYIVVLVVKRSTEPEAESSFWRKNEIPVVISALTFIFPIFFEVLGIFEQYHPRKQLRLQLG
;
A
#
# COMPACT_ATOMS: atom_id res chain seq x y z
N MET A 1 -21.19 27.35 6.80
CA MET A 1 -20.32 26.16 6.53
C MET A 1 -18.82 26.43 6.64
N ALA A 2 -18.32 27.67 6.58
CA ALA A 2 -16.88 27.96 6.66
C ALA A 2 -16.24 27.77 8.05
N GLU A 3 -17.01 27.89 9.13
CA GLU A 3 -16.48 27.81 10.50
C GLU A 3 -15.99 26.39 10.87
N ASN A 4 -16.71 25.36 10.41
CA ASN A 4 -16.37 23.96 10.68
C ASN A 4 -15.08 23.50 9.97
N SER A 5 -14.79 24.07 8.79
CA SER A 5 -13.53 23.79 8.08
C SER A 5 -12.30 24.40 8.78
N ARG A 6 -12.48 25.48 9.55
CA ARG A 6 -11.38 26.16 10.23
C ARG A 6 -10.98 25.42 11.51
N VAL A 7 -11.95 24.90 12.25
CA VAL A 7 -11.68 24.04 13.42
C VAL A 7 -11.15 22.67 13.00
N SER A 8 -11.58 22.09 11.88
CA SER A 8 -11.02 20.84 11.35
C SER A 8 -9.54 20.99 10.95
N LYS A 9 -9.16 22.09 10.29
CA LYS A 9 -7.75 22.38 9.94
C LYS A 9 -6.87 22.76 11.14
N LEU A 10 -7.47 23.25 12.23
CA LEU A 10 -6.77 23.49 13.49
C LEU A 10 -6.62 22.18 14.28
N SER A 11 -7.64 21.33 14.31
CA SER A 11 -7.58 20.00 14.94
C SER A 11 -6.58 19.06 14.26
N GLU A 12 -6.48 19.07 12.92
CA GLU A 12 -5.43 18.32 12.20
C GLU A 12 -4.02 18.82 12.56
N LYS A 13 -3.86 20.11 12.87
CA LYS A 13 -2.58 20.72 13.28
C LYS A 13 -2.26 20.50 14.76
N ASP A 14 -3.27 20.46 15.61
CA ASP A 14 -3.12 20.14 17.03
C ASP A 14 -2.63 18.70 17.21
N ASP A 15 -3.09 17.77 16.37
CA ASP A 15 -2.55 16.41 16.26
C ASP A 15 -1.12 16.38 15.68
N GLU A 16 -0.78 17.30 14.77
CA GLU A 16 0.57 17.44 14.20
C GLU A 16 1.60 17.99 15.21
N CYS A 17 1.16 18.80 16.17
CA CYS A 17 2.02 19.51 17.12
C CYS A 17 1.95 18.99 18.58
N VAL A 18 1.34 17.83 18.83
CA VAL A 18 1.19 17.25 20.19
C VAL A 18 2.53 17.17 20.92
N PHE A 19 3.60 16.80 20.23
CA PHE A 19 4.94 16.72 20.81
C PHE A 19 5.49 18.09 21.20
N THR A 20 5.40 19.08 20.30
CA THR A 20 5.87 20.45 20.55
C THR A 20 5.09 21.09 21.70
N TRP A 21 3.77 20.91 21.73
CA TRP A 21 2.93 21.41 22.81
C TRP A 21 3.27 20.77 24.15
N LYS A 22 3.39 19.44 24.19
CA LYS A 22 3.83 18.73 25.40
C LYS A 22 5.18 19.22 25.90
N VAL A 23 6.15 19.53 25.03
CA VAL A 23 7.49 20.01 25.48
C VAL A 23 7.35 21.42 26.02
N PHE A 24 6.62 22.26 25.31
CA PHE A 24 6.46 23.67 25.62
C PHE A 24 5.59 23.94 26.85
N THR A 25 4.77 22.99 27.31
CA THR A 25 3.95 23.17 28.53
C THR A 25 4.38 22.29 29.69
N ALA A 26 5.37 21.42 29.51
CA ALA A 26 5.78 20.47 30.56
C ALA A 26 6.81 21.03 31.54
N TRP A 27 7.45 22.17 31.25
CA TRP A 27 8.43 22.78 32.14
C TRP A 27 7.76 23.49 33.31
N ASP A 28 8.26 23.26 34.52
CA ASP A 28 7.82 23.92 35.75
C ASP A 28 9.06 24.41 36.51
N TYR A 29 9.25 25.74 36.58
CA TYR A 29 10.36 26.36 37.33
C TYR A 29 10.02 26.65 38.79
N MET A 30 8.80 26.37 39.26
CA MET A 30 8.40 26.63 40.64
C MET A 30 8.81 25.51 41.62
N ILE A 31 9.41 24.42 41.12
CA ILE A 31 9.86 23.30 41.94
C ILE A 31 11.22 23.63 42.58
N ALA A 32 11.22 23.94 43.87
CA ALA A 32 12.44 24.21 44.64
C ALA A 32 13.18 22.94 45.12
N ASN A 33 12.49 21.79 45.19
CA ASN A 33 13.10 20.53 45.62
C ASN A 33 13.73 19.79 44.43
N ALA A 34 15.04 19.58 44.47
CA ALA A 34 15.82 18.93 43.41
C ALA A 34 15.34 17.50 43.10
N GLU A 35 14.95 16.73 44.12
CA GLU A 35 14.47 15.35 43.94
C GLU A 35 13.13 15.30 43.19
N THR A 36 12.23 16.23 43.52
CA THR A 36 10.93 16.38 42.85
C THR A 36 11.09 16.88 41.41
N ALA A 37 12.03 17.79 41.17
CA ALA A 37 12.35 18.28 39.83
C ALA A 37 12.88 17.16 38.94
N HIS A 38 13.80 16.33 39.46
CA HIS A 38 14.32 15.17 38.72
C HIS A 38 13.21 14.15 38.41
N ASN A 39 12.33 13.87 39.37
CA ASN A 39 11.20 12.96 39.14
C ASN A 39 10.23 13.50 38.09
N ARG A 40 9.98 14.82 38.08
CA ARG A 40 9.13 15.47 37.08
C ARG A 40 9.73 15.40 35.68
N VAL A 41 11.03 15.69 35.54
CA VAL A 41 11.76 15.55 34.26
C VAL A 41 11.72 14.10 33.77
N ALA A 42 11.97 13.13 34.66
CA ALA A 42 11.89 11.71 34.32
C ALA A 42 10.49 11.30 33.82
N ALA A 43 9.43 11.78 34.49
CA ALA A 43 8.05 11.53 34.08
C ALA A 43 7.73 12.13 32.69
N ILE A 44 8.22 13.33 32.40
CA ILE A 44 8.05 13.99 31.10
C ILE A 44 8.76 13.19 29.99
N VAL A 45 10.02 12.81 30.22
CA VAL A 45 10.81 12.01 29.26
C VAL A 45 10.16 10.65 29.02
N MET A 46 9.66 10.00 30.06
CA MET A 46 8.96 8.71 29.95
C MET A 46 7.67 8.85 29.12
N GLY A 47 6.85 9.87 29.38
CA GLY A 47 5.63 10.12 28.60
C GLY A 47 5.91 10.44 27.13
N PHE A 48 7.04 11.07 26.82
CA PHE A 48 7.49 11.26 25.43
C PHE A 48 7.93 9.96 24.77
N LYS A 49 8.71 9.15 25.49
CA LYS A 49 9.17 7.86 24.98
C LYS A 49 8.00 6.94 24.65
N GLU A 50 6.97 6.92 25.49
CA GLU A 50 5.75 6.14 25.29
C GLU A 50 4.96 6.64 24.07
N ALA A 51 4.72 7.95 23.97
CA ALA A 51 4.03 8.52 22.81
C ALA A 51 4.79 8.29 21.49
N LEU A 52 6.12 8.35 21.50
CA LEU A 52 6.94 8.05 20.32
C LEU A 52 6.86 6.57 19.94
N LEU A 53 6.87 5.69 20.94
CA LEU A 53 6.80 4.25 20.72
C LEU A 53 5.44 3.84 20.16
N GLU A 54 4.35 4.41 20.68
CA GLU A 54 2.99 4.17 20.20
C GLU A 54 2.84 4.62 18.73
N GLU A 55 3.29 5.82 18.38
CA GLU A 55 3.25 6.30 17.00
C GLU A 55 4.16 5.50 16.05
N ALA A 56 5.34 5.08 16.53
CA ALA A 56 6.24 4.23 15.76
C ALA A 56 5.63 2.84 15.50
N GLU A 57 4.98 2.24 16.49
CA GLU A 57 4.34 0.94 16.39
C GLU A 57 3.10 1.00 15.48
N LYS A 58 2.24 2.01 15.67
CA LYS A 58 1.08 2.27 14.81
C LYS A 58 1.49 2.40 13.35
N LYS A 59 2.49 3.24 13.06
CA LYS A 59 3.01 3.45 11.70
C LYS A 59 3.63 2.18 11.10
N LYS A 60 4.33 1.38 11.91
CA LYS A 60 4.93 0.12 11.47
C LYS A 60 3.86 -0.92 11.12
N VAL A 61 2.81 -1.04 11.93
CA VAL A 61 1.72 -2.00 11.72
C VAL A 61 0.89 -1.64 10.48
N THR A 62 0.45 -0.39 10.34
CA THR A 62 -0.41 0.03 9.23
C THR A 62 0.29 -0.11 7.88
N GLU A 63 1.56 0.27 7.81
CA GLU A 63 2.34 0.18 6.58
C GLU A 63 2.67 -1.27 6.20
N THR A 64 2.92 -2.14 7.19
CA THR A 64 3.24 -3.55 6.93
C THR A 64 2.01 -4.30 6.42
N TRP A 65 0.86 -4.15 7.06
CA TRP A 65 -0.37 -4.83 6.64
C TRP A 65 -0.82 -4.38 5.25
N ARG A 66 -0.79 -3.07 4.96
CA ARG A 66 -1.18 -2.55 3.65
C ARG A 66 -0.31 -3.10 2.53
N VAL A 67 1.01 -3.14 2.72
CA VAL A 67 1.95 -3.69 1.72
C VAL A 67 1.75 -5.19 1.53
N VAL A 68 1.55 -5.94 2.62
CA VAL A 68 1.29 -7.38 2.56
C VAL A 68 -0.02 -7.67 1.83
N SER A 69 -1.11 -6.95 2.12
CA SER A 69 -2.40 -7.13 1.46
C SER A 69 -2.33 -6.87 -0.05
N ILE A 70 -1.60 -5.83 -0.48
CA ILE A 70 -1.41 -5.52 -1.91
C ILE A 70 -0.66 -6.65 -2.60
N ARG A 71 0.42 -7.19 -2.00
CA ARG A 71 1.16 -8.32 -2.56
C ARG A 71 0.30 -9.58 -2.72
N VAL A 72 -0.52 -9.89 -1.73
CA VAL A 72 -1.43 -11.04 -1.79
C VAL A 72 -2.45 -10.84 -2.92
N MET A 73 -3.03 -9.64 -3.02
CA MET A 73 -4.01 -9.32 -4.06
C MET A 73 -3.42 -9.44 -5.48
N VAL A 74 -2.23 -8.87 -5.71
CA VAL A 74 -1.54 -8.96 -7.01
C VAL A 74 -1.24 -10.42 -7.38
N ASN A 75 -0.71 -11.20 -6.45
CA ASN A 75 -0.43 -12.62 -6.70
C ASN A 75 -1.70 -13.44 -7.03
N VAL A 76 -2.81 -13.16 -6.35
CA VAL A 76 -4.11 -13.79 -6.68
C VAL A 76 -4.55 -13.42 -8.10
N ILE A 77 -4.41 -12.15 -8.49
CA ILE A 77 -4.75 -11.69 -9.84
C ILE A 77 -3.86 -12.37 -10.89
N VAL A 78 -2.55 -12.49 -10.65
CA VAL A 78 -1.63 -13.18 -11.56
C VAL A 78 -2.03 -14.65 -11.75
N ILE A 79 -2.33 -15.36 -10.66
CA ILE A 79 -2.79 -16.76 -10.73
C ILE A 79 -4.10 -16.87 -11.53
N ALA A 80 -5.06 -15.97 -11.28
CA ALA A 80 -6.32 -15.96 -12.01
C ALA A 80 -6.12 -15.68 -13.51
N LEU A 81 -5.22 -14.75 -13.86
CA LEU A 81 -4.92 -14.37 -15.24
C LEU A 81 -4.24 -15.52 -16.01
N LEU A 82 -3.33 -16.24 -15.35
CA LEU A 82 -2.72 -17.47 -15.90
C LEU A 82 -3.76 -18.58 -16.10
N ALA A 83 -4.64 -18.81 -15.13
CA ALA A 83 -5.69 -19.82 -15.24
C ALA A 83 -6.70 -19.51 -16.35
N LEU A 84 -7.13 -18.25 -16.46
CA LEU A 84 -8.04 -17.79 -17.50
C LEU A 84 -7.42 -17.91 -18.89
N SER A 85 -6.14 -17.59 -19.04
CA SER A 85 -5.38 -17.80 -20.28
C SER A 85 -5.35 -19.27 -20.70
N MET A 86 -4.98 -20.16 -19.78
CA MET A 86 -4.98 -21.60 -20.04
C MET A 86 -6.38 -22.11 -20.44
N TYR A 87 -7.42 -21.63 -19.77
CA TYR A 87 -8.81 -21.99 -20.09
C TYR A 87 -9.22 -21.56 -21.49
N ILE A 88 -8.91 -20.31 -21.88
CA ILE A 88 -9.22 -19.77 -23.21
C ILE A 88 -8.53 -20.60 -24.29
N VAL A 89 -7.24 -20.92 -24.13
CA VAL A 89 -6.50 -21.73 -25.10
C VAL A 89 -7.11 -23.12 -25.26
N VAL A 90 -7.46 -23.80 -24.15
CA VAL A 90 -8.09 -25.13 -24.21
C VAL A 90 -9.46 -25.08 -24.90
N LEU A 91 -10.26 -24.06 -24.61
CA LEU A 91 -11.58 -23.89 -25.23
C LEU A 91 -11.44 -23.69 -26.75
N VAL A 92 -10.53 -22.80 -27.17
CA VAL A 92 -10.27 -22.52 -28.59
C VAL A 92 -9.75 -23.76 -29.31
N VAL A 93 -8.86 -24.54 -28.70
CA VAL A 93 -8.33 -25.79 -29.29
C VAL A 93 -9.44 -26.84 -29.45
N LYS A 94 -10.29 -27.05 -28.42
CA LYS A 94 -11.43 -27.97 -28.51
C LYS A 94 -12.38 -27.57 -29.64
N ARG A 95 -12.70 -26.28 -29.71
CA ARG A 95 -13.58 -25.67 -30.70
C ARG A 95 -13.02 -25.68 -32.14
N SER A 96 -11.70 -25.79 -32.27
CA SER A 96 -11.01 -25.94 -33.56
C SER A 96 -10.86 -27.40 -34.02
N THR A 97 -11.07 -28.38 -33.13
CA THR A 97 -10.89 -29.82 -33.43
C THR A 97 -12.19 -30.49 -33.89
N GLU A 98 -13.34 -29.79 -33.84
CA GLU A 98 -14.63 -30.31 -34.28
C GLU A 98 -14.68 -30.45 -35.82
N PRO A 99 -15.19 -31.59 -36.37
CA PRO A 99 -15.11 -31.94 -37.78
C PRO A 99 -15.92 -31.03 -38.74
N GLU A 100 -16.69 -30.06 -38.22
CA GLU A 100 -17.41 -29.05 -39.01
C GLU A 100 -16.58 -27.76 -39.23
N ALA A 101 -15.33 -27.71 -38.73
CA ALA A 101 -14.48 -26.51 -38.70
C ALA A 101 -13.84 -26.11 -40.05
N GLU A 102 -14.00 -26.89 -41.12
CA GLU A 102 -13.33 -26.66 -42.41
C GLU A 102 -13.93 -25.53 -43.26
N SER A 103 -15.14 -25.05 -42.95
CA SER A 103 -15.91 -24.21 -43.89
C SER A 103 -15.70 -22.68 -43.77
N SER A 104 -15.20 -22.16 -42.64
CA SER A 104 -15.14 -20.70 -42.40
C SER A 104 -13.73 -20.18 -42.18
N PHE A 105 -13.32 -19.18 -42.98
CA PHE A 105 -12.00 -18.50 -42.91
C PHE A 105 -11.70 -17.95 -41.50
N TRP A 106 -12.75 -17.54 -40.78
CA TRP A 106 -12.67 -17.09 -39.39
C TRP A 106 -12.25 -18.19 -38.42
N ARG A 107 -12.67 -19.44 -38.68
CA ARG A 107 -12.36 -20.58 -37.82
C ARG A 107 -10.92 -21.05 -37.95
N LYS A 108 -10.36 -20.92 -39.17
CA LYS A 108 -8.93 -21.21 -39.46
C LYS A 108 -7.99 -20.18 -38.79
N ASN A 109 -8.43 -18.93 -38.68
CA ASN A 109 -7.65 -17.86 -38.04
C ASN A 109 -7.94 -17.67 -36.55
N GLU A 110 -8.87 -18.43 -35.95
CA GLU A 110 -9.28 -18.26 -34.54
C GLU A 110 -8.11 -18.45 -33.58
N ILE A 111 -7.33 -19.53 -33.75
CA ILE A 111 -6.15 -19.83 -32.91
C ILE A 111 -5.07 -18.74 -33.00
N PRO A 112 -4.53 -18.39 -34.18
CA PRO A 112 -3.45 -17.40 -34.27
C PRO A 112 -3.89 -16.00 -33.82
N VAL A 113 -5.15 -15.61 -34.06
CA VAL A 113 -5.68 -14.32 -33.58
C VAL A 113 -5.74 -14.30 -32.05
N VAL A 114 -6.23 -15.37 -31.41
CA VAL A 114 -6.31 -15.44 -29.95
C VAL A 114 -4.92 -15.47 -29.31
N ILE A 115 -3.98 -16.24 -29.87
CA ILE A 115 -2.60 -16.28 -29.37
C ILE A 115 -1.95 -14.89 -29.50
N SER A 116 -2.07 -14.24 -30.66
CA SER A 116 -1.52 -12.90 -30.88
C SER A 116 -2.13 -11.86 -29.94
N ALA A 117 -3.44 -11.91 -29.71
CA ALA A 117 -4.13 -11.04 -28.75
C ALA A 117 -3.63 -11.27 -27.32
N LEU A 118 -3.48 -12.53 -26.88
CA LEU A 118 -2.92 -12.86 -25.56
C LEU A 118 -1.49 -12.32 -25.43
N THR A 119 -0.61 -12.55 -26.41
CA THR A 119 0.78 -12.07 -26.37
C THR A 119 0.90 -10.55 -26.32
N PHE A 120 -0.06 -9.81 -26.88
CA PHE A 120 -0.07 -8.34 -26.78
C PHE A 120 -0.66 -7.83 -25.46
N ILE A 121 -1.73 -8.46 -24.99
CA ILE A 121 -2.48 -8.02 -23.81
C ILE A 121 -1.73 -8.36 -22.51
N PHE A 122 -1.08 -9.52 -22.43
CA PHE A 122 -0.37 -9.99 -21.24
C PHE A 122 0.71 -9.02 -20.74
N PRO A 123 1.63 -8.51 -21.58
CA PRO A 123 2.63 -7.52 -21.18
C PRO A 123 2.00 -6.25 -20.56
N ILE A 124 0.92 -5.73 -21.16
CA ILE A 124 0.23 -4.53 -20.67
C ILE A 124 -0.37 -4.78 -19.28
N PHE A 125 -1.00 -5.94 -19.06
CA PHE A 125 -1.51 -6.30 -17.74
C PHE A 125 -0.40 -6.45 -16.70
N PHE A 126 0.72 -7.09 -17.05
CA PHE A 126 1.86 -7.22 -16.14
C PHE A 126 2.53 -5.88 -15.81
N GLU A 127 2.60 -4.94 -16.76
CA GLU A 127 3.07 -3.58 -16.51
C GLU A 127 2.17 -2.82 -15.54
N VAL A 128 0.85 -2.88 -15.74
CA VAL A 128 -0.12 -2.25 -14.82
C VAL A 128 -0.01 -2.86 -13.42
N LEU A 129 0.08 -4.19 -13.31
CA LEU A 129 0.28 -4.87 -12.03
C LEU A 129 1.62 -4.48 -11.38
N GLY A 130 2.69 -4.33 -12.17
CA GLY A 130 3.99 -3.86 -11.70
C GLY A 130 3.97 -2.43 -11.16
N ILE A 131 3.19 -1.53 -11.78
CA ILE A 131 2.97 -0.16 -11.28
C ILE A 131 2.19 -0.19 -9.96
N PHE A 132 1.19 -1.07 -9.83
CA PHE A 132 0.45 -1.28 -8.58
C PHE A 132 1.35 -1.86 -7.46
N GLU A 133 2.29 -2.74 -7.81
CA GLU A 133 3.24 -3.33 -6.86
C GLU A 133 4.36 -2.36 -6.46
N GLN A 134 4.78 -1.45 -7.34
CA GLN A 134 5.72 -0.36 -7.05
C GLN A 134 5.10 0.77 -6.21
N TYR A 135 4.33 0.41 -5.19
CA TYR A 135 3.84 1.37 -4.22
C TYR A 135 4.99 1.85 -3.33
N HIS A 136 5.41 3.09 -3.62
CA HIS A 136 6.31 3.98 -2.89
C HIS A 136 7.80 3.97 -3.31
N PRO A 137 8.14 4.57 -4.48
CA PRO A 137 9.53 4.89 -4.85
C PRO A 137 10.31 5.65 -3.76
N ARG A 138 9.64 6.40 -2.86
CA ARG A 138 10.35 7.07 -1.74
C ARG A 138 10.78 6.14 -0.60
N LYS A 139 10.21 4.94 -0.47
CA LYS A 139 10.67 3.94 0.53
C LYS A 139 11.92 3.21 0.04
N GLN A 140 12.00 2.94 -1.25
CA GLN A 140 13.16 2.32 -1.89
C GLN A 140 14.37 3.27 -1.93
N LEU A 141 14.15 4.57 -2.21
CA LEU A 141 15.21 5.59 -2.13
C LEU A 141 15.80 5.75 -0.71
N ARG A 142 14.98 5.68 0.33
CA ARG A 142 15.44 5.84 1.73
C ARG A 142 16.24 4.64 2.25
N LEU A 143 16.07 3.46 1.66
CA LEU A 143 16.85 2.26 2.01
C LEU A 143 18.19 2.19 1.26
N GLN A 144 18.30 2.87 0.12
CA GLN A 144 19.55 2.99 -0.65
C GLN A 144 20.48 4.11 -0.15
N LEU A 145 19.94 5.07 0.61
CA LEU A 145 20.66 6.23 1.17
C LEU A 145 20.81 6.17 2.70
N GLY A 146 20.44 5.05 3.31
CA GLY A 146 20.58 4.78 4.74
C GLY A 146 21.68 3.75 5.01
#